data_AF-A0A009PKS2-F1
#
_entry.id   AF-A0A009PKS2-F1
#
_cell.length_a   1.000
_cell.length_b   1.000
_cell.length_c   1.000
_cell.angle_alpha   90.00
_cell.angle_beta   90.00
_cell.angle_gamma   90.00
#
_symmetry.space_group_name_H-M   'P 1'
#
loop_
_entity.id
_entity.type
_entity.pdbx_description
1 polymer ?
#
loop_
_entity_poly.entity_id
_entity_poly.type
_entity_poly.pdbx_seq_one_letter_code
_entity_poly.pdbx_strand_id
1 'polypeptide(L)'
;MEYARCHNFSKIINLFQNTKLSLTKNGFQKGALNVAKNRKIGLWRITANDNHEVIFNRTINRIKNNDEIISNALTSENLQDISATNIFIQTPLRFTSIPKDLIYDFLSLQKDVSPKEFFTQHRVNSYSKTIPYKSKKELSILAENLFDKFYKNDEIDLNEIINTLGYKLIEIDTPEHPNIIGKLETKLKTITIFGVGFYSQHQINFAKAHEIAHIFLNHSKYIISENFSPAMESHSIDIEITQNIDRLEFQANYFAGCLLLPENRLKATLNYYLRLYGIRNRGFSPLYIDSQPCNFENYSRIILPMTGIFNVSQETMKIRLTELGLAQFAFQPTSTHKVTRSYIDRF
;
A
#
# COMPACT_ATOMS: atom_id res chain seq x y z
N MET A 1 -19.22 -21.73 -9.25
CA MET A 1 -18.43 -22.41 -8.18
C MET A 1 -19.08 -22.17 -6.80
N GLU A 2 -20.41 -22.27 -6.69
CA GLU A 2 -21.15 -21.85 -5.49
C GLU A 2 -21.68 -23.01 -4.63
N TYR A 3 -21.70 -24.25 -5.13
CA TYR A 3 -22.32 -25.36 -4.40
C TYR A 3 -21.43 -26.10 -3.41
N ALA A 4 -20.11 -25.87 -3.40
CA ALA A 4 -19.18 -26.56 -2.50
C ALA A 4 -18.93 -25.82 -1.15
N ARG A 5 -19.50 -24.63 -0.95
CA ARG A 5 -19.28 -23.81 0.26
C ARG A 5 -20.21 -24.12 1.43
N CYS A 6 -21.27 -24.90 1.23
CA CYS A 6 -22.31 -25.09 2.26
C CYS A 6 -22.02 -26.19 3.29
N HIS A 7 -21.10 -27.15 3.04
CA HIS A 7 -20.90 -28.29 3.96
C HIS A 7 -20.08 -27.98 5.22
N ASN A 8 -19.33 -26.87 5.26
CA ASN A 8 -18.58 -26.44 6.45
C ASN A 8 -19.26 -25.32 7.25
N PHE A 9 -20.33 -24.71 6.74
CA PHE A 9 -21.06 -23.66 7.47
C PHE A 9 -21.82 -24.21 8.67
N SER A 10 -22.34 -25.45 8.58
CA SER A 10 -23.06 -26.10 9.69
C SER A 10 -22.16 -26.43 10.90
N LYS A 11 -20.89 -26.78 10.67
CA LYS A 11 -19.90 -26.98 11.74
C LYS A 11 -19.49 -25.65 12.40
N ILE A 12 -19.34 -24.60 11.60
CA ILE A 12 -19.07 -23.23 12.08
C ILE A 12 -20.24 -22.74 12.94
N ILE A 13 -21.50 -22.91 12.51
CA ILE A 13 -22.68 -22.47 13.26
C ILE A 13 -22.79 -23.11 14.66
N ASN A 14 -22.40 -24.38 14.81
CA ASN A 14 -22.41 -25.05 16.12
C ASN A 14 -21.33 -24.54 17.09
N LEU A 15 -20.23 -23.95 16.60
CA LEU A 15 -19.23 -23.29 17.46
C LEU A 15 -19.69 -21.91 17.96
N PHE A 16 -20.67 -21.29 17.31
CA PHE A 16 -21.13 -19.92 17.60
C PHE A 16 -22.40 -19.87 18.47
N GLN A 17 -22.68 -20.91 19.26
CA GLN A 17 -23.90 -21.01 20.09
C GLN A 17 -24.08 -19.85 21.09
N ASN A 18 -23.01 -19.11 21.43
CA ASN A 18 -23.05 -17.98 22.37
C ASN A 18 -22.63 -16.62 21.76
N THR A 19 -22.31 -16.57 20.47
CA THR A 19 -21.87 -15.32 19.82
C THR A 19 -23.01 -14.69 19.06
N LYS A 20 -23.28 -13.42 19.34
CA LYS A 20 -24.33 -12.66 18.66
C LYS A 20 -23.64 -11.73 17.66
N LEU A 21 -24.07 -11.77 16.40
CA LEU A 21 -23.58 -10.90 15.35
C LEU A 21 -24.77 -10.16 14.74
N SER A 22 -24.65 -8.85 14.60
CA SER A 22 -25.62 -8.01 13.87
C SER A 22 -24.98 -7.48 12.60
N LEU A 23 -25.59 -7.79 11.45
CA LEU A 23 -25.12 -7.40 10.12
C LEU A 23 -26.12 -6.43 9.49
N THR A 24 -25.64 -5.32 8.94
CA THR A 24 -26.49 -4.29 8.32
C THR A 24 -25.78 -3.55 7.19
N LYS A 25 -26.54 -2.85 6.35
CA LYS A 25 -26.03 -1.84 5.41
C LYS A 25 -26.14 -0.41 5.97
N ASN A 26 -27.05 -0.20 6.92
CA ASN A 26 -27.35 1.11 7.50
C ASN A 26 -26.48 1.40 8.73
N GLY A 27 -26.40 2.67 9.14
CA GLY A 27 -25.72 3.05 10.38
C GLY A 27 -26.40 2.45 11.61
N PHE A 28 -25.60 2.03 12.59
CA PHE A 28 -26.06 1.68 13.93
C PHE A 28 -26.27 2.94 14.77
N GLN A 29 -27.21 2.91 15.71
CA GLN A 29 -27.29 3.98 16.72
C GLN A 29 -26.04 3.95 17.61
N LYS A 30 -25.54 5.13 18.02
CA LYS A 30 -24.35 5.24 18.89
C LYS A 30 -24.48 4.44 20.20
N GLY A 31 -25.69 4.38 20.77
CA GLY A 31 -25.97 3.56 21.95
C GLY A 31 -25.82 2.05 21.71
N ALA A 32 -26.03 1.58 20.48
CA ALA A 32 -25.90 0.17 20.12
C ALA A 32 -24.45 -0.33 20.21
N LEU A 33 -23.46 0.53 19.93
CA LEU A 33 -22.04 0.17 20.02
C LEU A 33 -21.66 -0.22 21.46
N ASN A 34 -22.08 0.58 22.45
CA ASN A 34 -21.82 0.31 23.86
C ASN A 34 -22.53 -0.96 24.35
N VAL A 35 -23.81 -1.13 23.98
CA VAL A 35 -24.58 -2.33 24.33
C VAL A 35 -23.92 -3.57 23.72
N ALA A 36 -23.50 -3.48 22.46
CA ALA A 36 -22.87 -4.58 21.75
C ALA A 36 -21.54 -4.97 22.41
N LYS A 37 -20.67 -4.01 22.74
CA LYS A 37 -19.41 -4.26 23.44
C LYS A 37 -19.63 -4.96 24.79
N ASN A 38 -20.53 -4.42 25.62
CA ASN A 38 -20.80 -4.96 26.95
C ASN A 38 -21.46 -6.34 26.92
N ARG A 39 -22.28 -6.62 25.89
CA ARG A 39 -22.97 -7.91 25.72
C ARG A 39 -22.21 -8.88 24.82
N LYS A 40 -20.96 -8.56 24.44
CA LYS A 40 -20.10 -9.36 23.55
C LYS A 40 -20.78 -9.71 22.22
N ILE A 41 -21.48 -8.73 21.65
CA ILE A 41 -22.13 -8.78 20.34
C ILE A 41 -21.18 -8.13 19.33
N GLY A 42 -20.94 -8.82 18.21
CA GLY A 42 -20.25 -8.24 17.06
C GLY A 42 -21.21 -7.39 16.24
N LEU A 43 -20.77 -6.22 15.81
CA LEU A 43 -21.48 -5.40 14.84
C LEU A 43 -20.70 -5.41 13.53
N TRP A 44 -21.38 -5.61 12.41
CA TRP A 44 -20.79 -5.59 11.08
C TRP A 44 -21.67 -4.75 10.17
N ARG A 45 -21.12 -3.65 9.67
CA ARG A 45 -21.73 -2.84 8.61
C ARG A 45 -21.02 -3.05 7.29
N ILE A 46 -21.79 -3.24 6.23
CA ILE A 46 -21.30 -3.30 4.84
C ILE A 46 -21.97 -2.20 4.02
N THR A 47 -21.21 -1.18 3.63
CA THR A 47 -21.69 -0.08 2.78
C THR A 47 -21.43 -0.41 1.30
N ALA A 48 -22.40 -0.97 0.61
CA ALA A 48 -22.26 -1.22 -0.83
C ALA A 48 -22.58 0.06 -1.61
N ASN A 49 -21.70 0.46 -2.54
CA ASN A 49 -22.16 1.09 -3.77
C ASN A 49 -22.76 -0.04 -4.63
N ASP A 50 -23.74 0.23 -5.49
CA ASP A 50 -24.58 -0.78 -6.17
C ASP A 50 -23.83 -1.80 -7.08
N ASN A 51 -22.51 -1.71 -7.18
CA ASN A 51 -21.65 -2.74 -7.73
C ASN A 51 -21.09 -3.61 -6.60
N HIS A 52 -21.19 -4.93 -6.72
CA HIS A 52 -20.54 -5.91 -5.84
C HIS A 52 -18.99 -5.84 -5.96
N GLU A 53 -18.39 -4.72 -5.57
CA GLU A 53 -16.96 -4.47 -5.56
C GLU A 53 -16.45 -4.65 -4.13
N VAL A 54 -15.64 -5.70 -3.92
CA VAL A 54 -14.78 -5.79 -2.74
C VAL A 54 -13.58 -4.89 -3.03
N ILE A 55 -13.61 -3.65 -2.52
CA ILE A 55 -12.48 -2.72 -2.67
C ILE A 55 -11.43 -3.11 -1.62
N PHE A 56 -10.29 -3.65 -2.06
CA PHE A 56 -9.20 -4.10 -1.18
C PHE A 56 -8.39 -2.92 -0.65
N ASN A 57 -8.91 -2.25 0.38
CA ASN A 57 -8.32 -1.01 0.85
C ASN A 57 -7.68 -1.17 2.23
N ARG A 58 -6.35 -1.12 2.25
CA ARG A 58 -5.50 -1.33 3.45
C ARG A 58 -5.06 -0.03 4.10
N THR A 59 -5.53 1.11 3.59
CA THR A 59 -5.17 2.45 4.07
C THR A 59 -5.55 2.63 5.53
N ILE A 60 -6.65 2.04 6.01
CA ILE A 60 -7.11 2.19 7.39
C ILE A 60 -6.08 1.64 8.37
N ASN A 61 -5.50 0.45 8.18
CA ASN A 61 -4.55 -0.08 9.17
C ASN A 61 -3.27 0.76 9.36
N ARG A 62 -2.99 1.73 8.47
CA ARG A 62 -1.86 2.67 8.57
C ARG A 62 -2.24 4.04 9.14
N ILE A 63 -3.52 4.35 9.29
CA ILE A 63 -3.99 5.64 9.80
C ILE A 63 -3.94 5.62 11.34
N LYS A 64 -3.32 6.65 11.95
CA LYS A 64 -3.46 6.91 13.39
C LYS A 64 -4.92 7.31 13.65
N ASN A 65 -5.56 6.71 14.67
CA ASN A 65 -6.96 6.88 15.09
C ASN A 65 -8.02 6.01 14.36
N ASN A 66 -7.69 4.74 14.04
CA ASN A 66 -8.64 3.80 13.41
C ASN A 66 -9.95 3.59 14.17
N ASP A 67 -9.92 3.58 15.50
CA ASP A 67 -11.11 3.31 16.30
C ASP A 67 -12.18 4.40 16.11
N GLU A 68 -11.77 5.66 16.03
CA GLU A 68 -12.70 6.79 15.85
C GLU A 68 -13.32 6.78 14.45
N ILE A 69 -12.50 6.49 13.43
CA ILE A 69 -12.96 6.39 12.03
C ILE A 69 -13.95 5.24 11.88
N ILE A 70 -13.62 4.04 12.37
CA ILE A 70 -14.50 2.87 12.26
C ILE A 70 -15.76 3.05 13.11
N SER A 71 -15.67 3.65 14.30
CA SER A 71 -16.83 3.97 15.14
C SER A 71 -17.80 4.95 14.46
N ASN A 72 -17.27 6.02 13.87
CA ASN A 72 -18.06 6.97 13.08
C ASN A 72 -18.67 6.28 11.86
N ALA A 73 -17.91 5.39 11.21
CA ALA A 73 -18.38 4.63 10.07
C ALA A 73 -19.47 3.61 10.40
N LEU A 74 -19.46 3.07 11.61
CA LEU A 74 -20.51 2.17 12.07
C LEU A 74 -21.82 2.92 12.35
N THR A 75 -21.78 4.23 12.62
CA THR A 75 -22.93 4.97 13.15
C THR A 75 -23.56 5.98 12.21
N SER A 76 -22.80 6.56 11.29
CA SER A 76 -23.27 7.64 10.41
C SER A 76 -24.14 7.11 9.26
N GLU A 77 -25.36 7.64 9.09
CA GLU A 77 -26.24 7.25 7.97
C GLU A 77 -25.71 7.78 6.63
N ASN A 78 -25.22 9.01 6.61
CA ASN A 78 -24.55 9.63 5.46
C ASN A 78 -23.04 9.47 5.61
N LEU A 79 -22.52 8.31 5.19
CA LEU A 79 -21.08 8.12 5.06
C LEU A 79 -20.59 8.89 3.83
N GLN A 80 -20.20 10.15 3.98
CA GLN A 80 -19.34 10.79 3.00
C GLN A 80 -17.90 10.32 3.29
N ASP A 81 -17.29 9.70 2.29
CA ASP A 81 -15.84 9.46 2.24
C ASP A 81 -15.23 8.62 3.36
N ILE A 82 -15.40 7.30 3.24
CA ILE A 82 -14.31 6.39 3.57
C ILE A 82 -14.06 5.53 2.35
N SER A 83 -13.33 6.09 1.38
CA SER A 83 -12.86 5.40 0.17
C SER A 83 -11.86 4.27 0.48
N ALA A 84 -11.60 3.98 1.76
CA ALA A 84 -10.59 3.06 2.25
C ALA A 84 -11.14 1.74 2.83
N THR A 85 -12.45 1.48 2.83
CA THR A 85 -13.08 0.14 3.03
C THR A 85 -14.60 0.28 2.89
N ASN A 86 -15.29 -0.78 2.49
CA ASN A 86 -16.75 -0.90 2.61
C ASN A 86 -17.19 -1.79 3.78
N ILE A 87 -16.24 -2.30 4.57
CA ILE A 87 -16.47 -3.19 5.71
C ILE A 87 -16.02 -2.50 6.98
N PHE A 88 -16.95 -2.34 7.92
CA PHE A 88 -16.72 -1.79 9.25
C PHE A 88 -17.25 -2.75 10.29
N ILE A 89 -16.39 -3.14 11.25
CA ILE A 89 -16.70 -4.16 12.24
C ILE A 89 -16.33 -3.64 13.63
N GLN A 90 -17.24 -3.82 14.58
CA GLN A 90 -16.94 -3.80 16.01
C GLN A 90 -16.97 -5.23 16.52
N THR A 91 -15.84 -5.74 16.97
CA THR A 91 -15.77 -6.99 17.74
C THR A 91 -16.02 -6.69 19.21
N PRO A 92 -16.22 -7.71 20.06
CA PRO A 92 -16.25 -7.50 21.51
C PRO A 92 -14.98 -6.86 22.09
N LEU A 93 -13.85 -6.92 21.38
CA LEU A 93 -12.54 -6.48 21.88
C LEU A 93 -12.05 -5.18 21.23
N ARG A 94 -12.39 -4.92 19.96
CA ARG A 94 -11.81 -3.82 19.17
C ARG A 94 -12.68 -3.44 17.97
N PHE A 95 -12.32 -2.34 17.33
CA PHE A 95 -12.79 -2.02 15.98
C PHE A 95 -11.84 -2.61 14.93
N THR A 96 -12.38 -3.05 13.79
CA THR A 96 -11.60 -3.63 12.69
C THR A 96 -12.38 -3.49 11.38
N SER A 97 -11.67 -3.55 10.25
CA SER A 97 -12.26 -3.72 8.92
C SER A 97 -12.04 -5.13 8.36
N ILE A 98 -11.47 -6.05 9.16
CA ILE A 98 -11.07 -7.39 8.74
C ILE A 98 -12.05 -8.43 9.30
N PRO A 99 -12.85 -9.13 8.46
CA PRO A 99 -13.77 -10.17 8.92
C PRO A 99 -13.11 -11.32 9.71
N LYS A 100 -11.83 -11.62 9.41
CA LYS A 100 -11.07 -12.64 10.15
C LYS A 100 -10.89 -12.28 11.62
N ASP A 101 -10.70 -11.00 11.94
CA ASP A 101 -10.55 -10.52 13.32
C ASP A 101 -11.81 -10.76 14.13
N LEU A 102 -12.99 -10.61 13.53
CA LEU A 102 -14.27 -10.92 14.19
C LEU A 102 -14.32 -12.38 14.66
N ILE A 103 -13.96 -13.31 13.77
CA ILE A 103 -13.93 -14.75 14.07
C ILE A 103 -12.87 -15.03 15.14
N TYR A 104 -11.67 -14.47 14.99
CA TYR A 104 -10.59 -14.65 15.95
C TYR A 104 -10.99 -14.17 17.35
N ASP A 105 -11.53 -12.94 17.45
CA ASP A 105 -11.91 -12.33 18.71
C ASP A 105 -13.08 -13.11 19.36
N PHE A 106 -14.04 -13.61 18.58
CA PHE A 106 -15.09 -14.48 19.11
C PHE A 106 -14.57 -15.81 19.65
N LEU A 107 -13.64 -16.46 18.94
CA LEU A 107 -13.01 -17.69 19.41
C LEU A 107 -12.18 -17.45 20.66
N SER A 108 -11.48 -16.31 20.75
CA SER A 108 -10.66 -15.96 21.92
C SER A 108 -11.47 -15.77 23.21
N LEU A 109 -12.78 -15.53 23.08
CA LEU A 109 -13.70 -15.42 24.20
C LEU A 109 -14.27 -16.78 24.64
N GLN A 110 -14.00 -17.85 23.91
CA GLN A 110 -14.39 -19.21 24.26
C GLN A 110 -13.27 -19.87 25.08
N LYS A 111 -13.64 -20.54 26.17
CA LYS A 111 -12.65 -21.17 27.08
C LYS A 111 -11.98 -22.40 26.47
N ASP A 112 -12.68 -23.09 25.56
CA ASP A 112 -12.31 -24.44 25.10
C ASP A 112 -11.77 -24.47 23.66
N VAL A 113 -11.61 -23.30 23.02
CA VAL A 113 -11.19 -23.22 21.62
C VAL A 113 -10.03 -22.24 21.48
N SER A 114 -8.84 -22.76 21.15
CA SER A 114 -7.71 -21.92 20.75
C SER A 114 -7.99 -21.36 19.34
N PRO A 115 -8.03 -20.03 19.15
CA PRO A 115 -8.20 -19.43 17.83
C PRO A 115 -7.15 -19.93 16.83
N LYS A 116 -5.90 -20.06 17.31
CA LYS A 116 -4.77 -20.53 16.50
C LYS A 116 -4.98 -21.95 16.01
N GLU A 117 -5.46 -22.84 16.87
CA GLU A 117 -5.76 -24.24 16.50
C GLU A 117 -6.96 -24.31 15.57
N PHE A 118 -8.02 -23.53 15.84
CA PHE A 118 -9.20 -23.47 14.98
C PHE A 118 -8.85 -23.07 13.54
N PHE A 119 -8.08 -21.99 13.37
CA PHE A 119 -7.63 -21.55 12.04
C PHE A 119 -6.63 -22.52 11.40
N THR A 120 -5.89 -23.29 12.19
CA THR A 120 -4.97 -24.32 11.69
C THR A 120 -5.71 -25.57 11.21
N GLN A 121 -6.76 -25.99 11.91
CA GLN A 121 -7.59 -27.15 11.59
C GLN A 121 -8.60 -26.86 10.46
N HIS A 122 -9.12 -25.64 10.42
CA HIS A 122 -10.07 -25.17 9.39
C HIS A 122 -9.36 -24.34 8.31
N ARG A 123 -8.04 -24.46 8.21
CA ARG A 123 -7.32 -24.13 6.99
C ARG A 123 -7.87 -25.04 5.91
N VAL A 124 -8.88 -24.53 5.20
CA VAL A 124 -9.25 -25.10 3.91
C VAL A 124 -7.94 -25.13 3.14
N ASN A 125 -7.54 -26.31 2.66
CA ASN A 125 -6.73 -26.47 1.46
C ASN A 125 -7.54 -25.85 0.31
N SER A 126 -7.80 -24.55 0.41
CA SER A 126 -8.02 -23.72 -0.72
C SER A 126 -6.72 -23.89 -1.46
N TYR A 127 -6.79 -24.49 -2.63
CA TYR A 127 -5.87 -24.17 -3.70
C TYR A 127 -6.03 -22.66 -3.95
N SER A 128 -5.57 -21.85 -3.00
CA SER A 128 -5.19 -20.47 -3.19
C SER A 128 -4.18 -20.58 -4.31
N LYS A 129 -4.50 -20.06 -5.49
CA LYS A 129 -3.46 -19.72 -6.46
C LYS A 129 -2.50 -18.82 -5.67
N THR A 130 -1.44 -19.39 -5.12
CA THR A 130 -0.44 -18.67 -4.35
C THR A 130 0.19 -17.71 -5.32
N ILE A 131 0.20 -16.43 -4.99
CA ILE A 131 0.83 -15.43 -5.84
C ILE A 131 2.32 -15.80 -5.88
N PRO A 132 2.86 -16.09 -7.08
CA PRO A 132 4.26 -16.47 -7.21
C PRO A 132 5.12 -15.39 -6.55
N TYR A 133 6.01 -15.82 -5.66
CA TYR A 133 7.01 -14.91 -5.13
C TYR A 133 8.00 -14.61 -6.25
N LYS A 134 8.20 -13.31 -6.53
CA LYS A 134 9.31 -12.82 -7.35
C LYS A 134 10.32 -12.16 -6.43
N SER A 135 11.57 -12.56 -6.55
CA SER A 135 12.67 -11.95 -5.83
C SER A 135 12.89 -10.50 -6.29
N LYS A 136 13.49 -9.68 -5.43
CA LYS A 136 13.91 -8.31 -5.78
C LYS A 136 14.74 -8.26 -7.06
N LYS A 137 15.70 -9.18 -7.20
CA LYS A 137 16.54 -9.28 -8.40
C LYS A 137 15.72 -9.52 -9.66
N GLU A 138 14.76 -10.45 -9.63
CA GLU A 138 13.89 -10.73 -10.77
C GLU A 138 13.01 -9.52 -11.12
N LEU A 139 12.42 -8.85 -10.12
CA LEU A 139 11.62 -7.64 -10.34
C LEU A 139 12.45 -6.51 -10.95
N SER A 140 13.68 -6.31 -10.46
CA SER A 140 14.60 -5.30 -10.99
C SER A 140 14.95 -5.58 -12.45
N ILE A 141 15.27 -6.83 -12.81
CA ILE A 141 15.56 -7.21 -14.21
C ILE A 141 14.33 -6.99 -15.11
N LEU A 142 13.14 -7.36 -14.64
CA LEU A 142 11.90 -7.18 -15.40
C LEU A 142 11.59 -5.69 -15.64
N ALA A 143 11.77 -4.86 -14.60
CA ALA A 143 11.58 -3.42 -14.69
C ALA A 143 12.62 -2.77 -15.61
N GLU A 144 13.89 -3.17 -15.53
CA GLU A 144 14.96 -2.67 -16.40
C GLU A 144 14.67 -3.00 -17.88
N ASN A 145 14.27 -4.24 -18.18
CA ASN A 145 13.90 -4.64 -19.55
C ASN A 145 12.70 -3.86 -20.08
N LEU A 146 11.72 -3.54 -19.22
CA LEU A 146 10.58 -2.72 -19.59
C LEU A 146 11.01 -1.27 -19.81
N PHE A 147 11.86 -0.72 -18.93
CA PHE A 147 12.44 0.60 -19.07
C PHE A 147 13.17 0.75 -20.40
N ASP A 148 14.10 -0.15 -20.72
CA ASP A 148 14.92 -0.10 -21.94
C ASP A 148 14.07 -0.12 -23.23
N LYS A 149 12.90 -0.75 -23.19
CA LYS A 149 11.98 -0.80 -24.33
C LYS A 149 11.24 0.52 -24.58
N PHE A 150 10.96 1.28 -23.53
CA PHE A 150 10.10 2.47 -23.57
C PHE A 150 10.83 3.77 -23.22
N TYR A 151 12.12 3.69 -22.92
CA TYR A 151 12.97 4.85 -22.70
C TYR A 151 13.33 5.52 -24.03
N LYS A 152 12.88 6.76 -24.23
CA LYS A 152 13.09 7.55 -25.44
C LYS A 152 13.26 9.02 -25.07
N ASN A 153 14.10 9.76 -25.80
CA ASN A 153 14.29 11.21 -25.60
C ASN A 153 14.62 11.60 -24.14
N ASP A 154 15.45 10.79 -23.49
CA ASP A 154 15.85 10.93 -22.10
C ASP A 154 14.76 10.80 -21.02
N GLU A 155 13.59 10.30 -21.38
CA GLU A 155 12.48 10.05 -20.46
C GLU A 155 11.82 8.68 -20.69
N ILE A 156 11.13 8.17 -19.67
CA ILE A 156 10.27 6.99 -19.80
C ILE A 156 8.83 7.44 -20.03
N ASP A 157 8.23 6.99 -21.14
CA ASP A 157 6.83 7.27 -21.43
C ASP A 157 5.91 6.23 -20.78
N LEU A 158 5.47 6.52 -19.55
CA LEU A 158 4.54 5.66 -18.80
C LEU A 158 3.18 5.53 -19.51
N ASN A 159 2.76 6.55 -20.26
CA ASN A 159 1.49 6.50 -20.98
C ASN A 159 1.58 5.54 -22.18
N GLU A 160 2.71 5.55 -22.90
CA GLU A 160 2.98 4.58 -23.98
C GLU A 160 3.00 3.14 -23.45
N ILE A 161 3.58 2.92 -22.26
CA ILE A 161 3.55 1.60 -21.59
C ILE A 161 2.12 1.16 -21.32
N ILE A 162 1.30 2.01 -20.66
CA ILE A 162 -0.10 1.72 -20.33
C ILE A 162 -0.90 1.36 -21.59
N ASN A 163 -0.76 2.17 -22.63
CA ASN A 163 -1.43 1.95 -23.91
C ASN A 163 -0.99 0.63 -24.57
N THR A 164 0.31 0.32 -24.55
CA THR A 164 0.85 -0.93 -25.12
C THR A 164 0.39 -2.18 -24.36
N LEU A 165 0.17 -2.05 -23.06
CA LEU A 165 -0.44 -3.11 -22.24
C LEU A 165 -1.95 -3.25 -22.49
N GLY A 166 -2.53 -2.40 -23.33
CA GLY A 166 -3.93 -2.45 -23.75
C GLY A 166 -4.89 -1.86 -22.71
N TYR A 167 -4.41 -0.96 -21.86
CA TYR A 167 -5.21 -0.23 -20.88
C TYR A 167 -5.44 1.21 -21.31
N LYS A 168 -6.60 1.76 -20.97
CA LYS A 168 -6.93 3.16 -21.15
C LYS A 168 -6.54 3.93 -19.89
N LEU A 169 -5.80 5.03 -20.05
CA LEU A 169 -5.55 5.99 -18.99
C LEU A 169 -6.67 7.04 -18.96
N ILE A 170 -7.19 7.33 -17.77
CA ILE A 170 -8.13 8.42 -17.49
C ILE A 170 -7.49 9.29 -16.42
N GLU A 171 -7.34 10.57 -16.68
CA GLU A 171 -6.84 11.55 -15.71
C GLU A 171 -7.99 12.47 -15.29
N ILE A 172 -8.11 12.67 -13.98
CA ILE A 172 -9.17 13.48 -13.36
C ILE A 172 -8.49 14.53 -12.49
N ASP A 173 -8.78 15.81 -12.73
CA ASP A 173 -8.13 16.94 -12.05
C ASP A 173 -8.38 16.96 -10.55
N THR A 174 -9.58 16.57 -10.13
CA THR A 174 -9.99 16.57 -8.73
C THR A 174 -9.60 15.26 -8.04
N PRO A 175 -9.02 15.31 -6.83
CA PRO A 175 -8.85 14.12 -6.01
C PRO A 175 -10.22 13.47 -5.73
N GLU A 176 -10.34 12.16 -5.90
CA GLU A 176 -11.51 11.41 -5.39
C GLU A 176 -11.47 11.36 -3.86
N HIS A 177 -10.28 11.22 -3.29
CA HIS A 177 -10.05 11.22 -1.85
C HIS A 177 -8.61 11.67 -1.57
N PRO A 178 -8.31 12.34 -0.43
CA PRO A 178 -6.95 12.85 -0.12
C PRO A 178 -5.84 11.81 -0.18
N ASN A 179 -6.19 10.53 0.01
CA ASN A 179 -5.26 9.42 0.08
C ASN A 179 -5.30 8.49 -1.14
N ILE A 180 -6.04 8.79 -2.21
CA ILE A 180 -6.10 7.94 -3.40
C ILE A 180 -5.63 8.75 -4.61
N ILE A 181 -4.60 8.25 -5.28
CA ILE A 181 -4.04 8.86 -6.49
C ILE A 181 -4.33 8.00 -7.71
N GLY A 182 -4.30 6.67 -7.57
CA GLY A 182 -4.52 5.74 -8.66
C GLY A 182 -5.67 4.77 -8.37
N LYS A 183 -6.37 4.34 -9.42
CA LYS A 183 -7.30 3.23 -9.39
C LYS A 183 -7.14 2.37 -10.63
N LEU A 184 -7.01 1.07 -10.44
CA LEU A 184 -6.97 0.08 -11.51
C LEU A 184 -8.26 -0.73 -11.55
N GLU A 185 -8.90 -0.75 -12.72
CA GLU A 185 -10.04 -1.60 -13.02
C GLU A 185 -9.66 -2.59 -14.12
N THR A 186 -9.42 -3.84 -13.74
CA THR A 186 -8.84 -4.85 -14.62
C THR A 186 -9.83 -5.34 -15.68
N LYS A 187 -11.14 -5.36 -15.37
CA LYS A 187 -12.18 -5.80 -16.31
C LYS A 187 -12.41 -4.78 -17.42
N LEU A 188 -12.48 -3.50 -17.05
CA LEU A 188 -12.64 -2.39 -17.98
C LEU A 188 -11.31 -1.99 -18.64
N LYS A 189 -10.20 -2.61 -18.25
CA LYS A 189 -8.84 -2.27 -18.67
C LYS A 189 -8.58 -0.77 -18.57
N THR A 190 -8.88 -0.20 -17.41
CA THR A 190 -8.78 1.24 -17.19
C THR A 190 -7.89 1.51 -15.98
N ILE A 191 -6.98 2.48 -16.14
CA ILE A 191 -6.27 3.12 -15.04
C ILE A 191 -6.85 4.53 -14.91
N THR A 192 -7.30 4.89 -13.72
CA THR A 192 -7.71 6.25 -13.40
C THR A 192 -6.69 6.87 -12.46
N ILE A 193 -6.17 8.04 -12.81
CA ILE A 193 -5.35 8.86 -11.93
C ILE A 193 -6.18 10.08 -11.50
N PHE A 194 -6.33 10.25 -10.20
CA PHE A 194 -7.07 11.35 -9.59
C PHE A 194 -6.14 12.45 -9.11
N GLY A 195 -6.67 13.68 -9.05
CA GLY A 195 -5.95 14.80 -8.49
C GLY A 195 -4.75 15.26 -9.32
N VAL A 196 -4.77 15.11 -10.65
CA VAL A 196 -3.59 15.48 -11.48
C VAL A 196 -3.22 16.96 -11.39
N GLY A 197 -4.17 17.83 -11.06
CA GLY A 197 -3.92 19.25 -10.77
C GLY A 197 -3.54 19.56 -9.31
N PHE A 198 -3.54 18.55 -8.43
CA PHE A 198 -3.31 18.69 -6.98
C PHE A 198 -2.02 17.99 -6.52
N TYR A 199 -1.72 16.81 -7.04
CA TYR A 199 -0.55 16.03 -6.68
C TYR A 199 0.68 16.42 -7.50
N SER A 200 1.86 16.21 -6.93
CA SER A 200 3.12 16.44 -7.65
C SER A 200 3.31 15.43 -8.80
N GLN A 201 4.08 15.82 -9.81
CA GLN A 201 4.38 14.94 -10.94
C GLN A 201 5.04 13.64 -10.51
N HIS A 202 5.89 13.68 -9.47
CA HIS A 202 6.54 12.50 -8.91
C HIS A 202 5.54 11.48 -8.35
N GLN A 203 4.51 11.95 -7.64
CA GLN A 203 3.45 11.10 -7.08
C GLN A 203 2.58 10.50 -8.19
N ILE A 204 2.25 11.30 -9.21
CA ILE A 204 1.50 10.84 -10.38
C ILE A 204 2.29 9.76 -11.14
N ASN A 205 3.59 9.98 -11.38
CA ASN A 205 4.46 9.02 -12.04
C ASN A 205 4.59 7.73 -11.24
N PHE A 206 4.73 7.82 -9.92
CA PHE A 206 4.79 6.64 -9.06
C PHE A 206 3.47 5.86 -9.08
N ALA A 207 2.33 6.54 -8.99
CA ALA A 207 1.01 5.89 -9.11
C ALA A 207 0.88 5.17 -10.46
N LYS A 208 1.22 5.82 -11.58
CA LYS A 208 1.21 5.19 -12.91
C LYS A 208 2.14 3.97 -12.97
N ALA A 209 3.38 4.09 -12.48
CA ALA A 209 4.35 3.01 -12.46
C ALA A 209 3.89 1.83 -11.58
N HIS A 210 3.22 2.11 -10.47
CA HIS A 210 2.59 1.13 -9.60
C HIS A 210 1.50 0.36 -10.35
N GLU A 211 0.54 1.04 -11.00
CA GLU A 211 -0.51 0.36 -11.75
C GLU A 211 0.03 -0.43 -12.95
N ILE A 212 1.07 0.09 -13.63
CA ILE A 212 1.82 -0.65 -14.66
C ILE A 212 2.36 -1.96 -14.08
N ALA A 213 2.90 -1.95 -12.86
CA ALA A 213 3.43 -3.14 -12.21
C ALA A 213 2.33 -4.20 -11.98
N HIS A 214 1.15 -3.82 -11.50
CA HIS A 214 0.03 -4.75 -11.33
C HIS A 214 -0.37 -5.41 -12.65
N ILE A 215 -0.40 -4.66 -13.74
CA ILE A 215 -0.74 -5.20 -15.06
C ILE A 215 0.39 -6.09 -15.59
N PHE A 216 1.62 -5.59 -15.59
CA PHE A 216 2.78 -6.26 -16.17
C PHE A 216 3.14 -7.56 -15.45
N LEU A 217 3.03 -7.57 -14.11
CA LEU A 217 3.25 -8.76 -13.29
C LEU A 217 2.04 -9.71 -13.26
N ASN A 218 0.97 -9.38 -13.99
CA ASN A 218 -0.25 -10.19 -14.12
C ASN A 218 -0.97 -10.39 -12.78
N HIS A 219 -0.93 -9.37 -11.93
CA HIS A 219 -1.62 -9.32 -10.64
C HIS A 219 -3.15 -9.31 -10.82
N SER A 220 -3.64 -8.89 -11.99
CA SER A 220 -5.07 -8.92 -12.38
C SER A 220 -5.71 -10.30 -12.35
N LYS A 221 -4.93 -11.39 -12.33
CA LYS A 221 -5.44 -12.75 -12.07
C LYS A 221 -5.94 -12.96 -10.64
N TYR A 222 -5.56 -12.07 -9.74
CA TYR A 222 -5.81 -12.13 -8.29
C TYR A 222 -6.60 -10.92 -7.79
N ILE A 223 -6.63 -9.83 -8.56
CA ILE A 223 -7.26 -8.54 -8.23
C ILE A 223 -8.32 -8.21 -9.28
N ILE A 224 -9.53 -7.82 -8.84
CA ILE A 224 -10.57 -7.29 -9.73
C ILE A 224 -10.41 -5.77 -9.88
N SER A 225 -10.34 -5.05 -8.75
CA SER A 225 -10.10 -3.61 -8.68
C SER A 225 -9.27 -3.22 -7.46
N GLU A 226 -8.54 -2.11 -7.56
CA GLU A 226 -7.55 -1.64 -6.56
C GLU A 226 -7.38 -0.12 -6.58
N ASN A 227 -7.03 0.47 -5.42
CA ASN A 227 -6.76 1.89 -5.24
C ASN A 227 -5.33 2.10 -4.68
N PHE A 228 -4.51 2.90 -5.35
CA PHE A 228 -3.18 3.30 -4.90
C PHE A 228 -3.22 4.55 -4.00
N SER A 229 -2.45 4.52 -2.91
CA SER A 229 -2.26 5.63 -1.96
C SER A 229 -0.79 6.01 -1.81
N PRO A 230 -0.43 7.32 -1.71
CA PRO A 230 0.96 7.74 -1.52
C PRO A 230 1.59 7.24 -0.22
N ALA A 231 0.78 6.95 0.82
CA ALA A 231 1.26 6.29 2.03
C ALA A 231 1.73 4.83 1.81
N MET A 232 1.61 4.31 0.59
CA MET A 232 2.09 2.99 0.19
C MET A 232 3.49 3.02 -0.43
N GLU A 233 4.05 4.19 -0.71
CA GLU A 233 5.41 4.36 -1.25
C GLU A 233 6.49 3.83 -0.28
N SER A 234 6.23 3.85 1.04
CA SER A 234 7.16 3.28 2.03
C SER A 234 7.09 1.74 2.05
N HIS A 235 8.23 1.07 1.88
CA HIS A 235 8.39 -0.38 2.07
C HIS A 235 8.26 -0.80 3.55
N SER A 236 7.14 -0.50 4.21
CA SER A 236 6.90 -0.92 5.58
C SER A 236 6.42 -2.38 5.60
N ILE A 237 7.32 -3.25 6.03
CA ILE A 237 7.03 -4.62 6.49
C ILE A 237 6.49 -4.47 7.91
N ASP A 238 5.21 -4.79 8.13
CA ASP A 238 4.70 -5.57 9.27
C ASP A 238 3.20 -5.34 9.52
N ILE A 239 2.47 -6.45 9.52
CA ILE A 239 1.31 -6.88 10.33
C ILE A 239 0.56 -7.92 9.49
N GLU A 240 0.35 -9.12 10.03
CA GLU A 240 -0.30 -10.28 9.39
C GLU A 240 -1.69 -9.97 8.80
N ILE A 241 -1.72 -9.41 7.59
CA ILE A 241 -2.93 -9.22 6.78
C ILE A 241 -2.70 -10.01 5.49
N THR A 242 -3.22 -11.24 5.43
CA THR A 242 -3.19 -12.15 4.26
C THR A 242 -1.91 -12.02 3.40
N GLN A 243 -0.85 -12.74 3.76
CA GLN A 243 0.50 -12.81 3.14
C GLN A 243 0.57 -12.70 1.60
N ASN A 244 -0.53 -13.04 0.92
CA ASN A 244 -0.71 -12.95 -0.53
C ASN A 244 -0.84 -11.51 -1.05
N ILE A 245 -1.61 -10.63 -0.39
CA ILE A 245 -1.83 -9.27 -0.90
C ILE A 245 -0.65 -8.36 -0.52
N ASP A 246 -0.04 -8.52 0.67
CA ASP A 246 1.19 -7.79 1.01
C ASP A 246 2.29 -8.05 -0.02
N ARG A 247 2.31 -9.27 -0.57
CA ARG A 247 3.22 -9.66 -1.62
C ARG A 247 2.92 -8.96 -2.95
N LEU A 248 1.66 -8.77 -3.33
CA LEU A 248 1.31 -8.02 -4.56
C LEU A 248 1.78 -6.58 -4.43
N GLU A 249 1.40 -5.91 -3.34
CA GLU A 249 1.78 -4.52 -3.07
C GLU A 249 3.27 -4.33 -3.00
N PHE A 250 3.95 -5.22 -2.30
CA PHE A 250 5.40 -5.19 -2.21
C PHE A 250 6.04 -5.35 -3.60
N GLN A 251 5.60 -6.34 -4.39
CA GLN A 251 6.14 -6.57 -5.72
C GLN A 251 5.86 -5.40 -6.65
N ALA A 252 4.67 -4.79 -6.58
CA ALA A 252 4.28 -3.65 -7.40
C ALA A 252 5.04 -2.38 -7.04
N ASN A 253 5.11 -2.02 -5.75
CA ASN A 253 5.88 -0.86 -5.28
C ASN A 253 7.36 -1.00 -5.61
N TYR A 254 7.92 -2.20 -5.37
CA TYR A 254 9.32 -2.46 -5.68
C TYR A 254 9.59 -2.38 -7.19
N PHE A 255 8.72 -2.98 -8.02
CA PHE A 255 8.82 -2.88 -9.48
C PHE A 255 8.69 -1.43 -9.96
N ALA A 256 7.75 -0.66 -9.45
CA ALA A 256 7.55 0.75 -9.79
C ALA A 256 8.81 1.58 -9.47
N GLY A 257 9.39 1.39 -8.29
CA GLY A 257 10.67 1.99 -7.92
C GLY A 257 11.79 1.62 -8.89
N CYS A 258 11.91 0.35 -9.27
CA CYS A 258 12.89 -0.09 -10.28
C CYS A 258 12.63 0.49 -11.67
N LEU A 259 11.37 0.63 -12.08
CA LEU A 259 10.99 1.14 -13.39
C LEU A 259 11.31 2.64 -13.52
N LEU A 260 11.05 3.42 -12.47
CA LEU A 260 11.36 4.85 -12.44
C LEU A 260 12.85 5.13 -12.18
N LEU A 261 13.51 4.25 -11.44
CA LEU A 261 14.94 4.34 -11.10
C LEU A 261 15.69 3.06 -11.53
N PRO A 262 15.86 2.86 -12.85
CA PRO A 262 16.57 1.72 -13.40
C PRO A 262 18.04 1.74 -12.96
N GLU A 263 18.56 0.57 -12.60
CA GLU A 263 19.82 0.42 -11.90
C GLU A 263 21.00 0.96 -12.73
N ASN A 264 21.02 0.66 -14.04
CA ASN A 264 22.14 1.05 -14.90
C ASN A 264 22.22 2.57 -15.07
N ARG A 265 21.08 3.21 -15.39
CA ARG A 265 21.00 4.67 -15.55
C ARG A 265 21.26 5.38 -14.24
N LEU A 266 20.74 4.87 -13.12
CA LEU A 266 20.96 5.46 -11.81
C LEU A 266 22.44 5.43 -11.42
N LYS A 267 23.11 4.29 -11.60
CA LYS A 267 24.56 4.16 -11.37
C LYS A 267 25.37 5.08 -12.26
N ALA A 268 25.05 5.15 -13.55
CA ALA A 268 25.75 6.02 -14.50
C ALA A 268 25.63 7.50 -14.09
N THR A 269 24.41 7.93 -13.73
CA THR A 269 24.12 9.31 -13.31
C THR A 269 24.83 9.66 -12.00
N LEU A 270 24.78 8.76 -11.00
CA LEU A 270 25.50 8.98 -9.75
C LEU A 270 27.02 9.06 -9.99
N ASN A 271 27.58 8.15 -10.79
CA ASN A 271 29.02 8.15 -11.11
C ASN A 271 29.47 9.41 -11.85
N TYR A 272 28.60 10.02 -12.67
CA TYR A 272 28.87 11.32 -13.28
C TYR A 272 29.02 12.41 -12.21
N TYR A 273 28.06 12.53 -11.30
CA TYR A 273 28.09 13.54 -10.23
C TYR A 273 29.23 13.32 -9.23
N LEU A 274 29.52 12.08 -8.85
CA LEU A 274 30.66 11.77 -7.98
C LEU A 274 31.98 12.23 -8.60
N ARG A 275 32.16 12.04 -9.92
CA ARG A 275 33.34 12.55 -10.64
C ARG A 275 33.36 14.06 -10.75
N LEU A 276 32.22 14.66 -11.09
CA LEU A 276 32.08 16.12 -11.24
C LEU A 276 32.48 16.86 -9.96
N TYR A 277 32.08 16.35 -8.80
CA TYR A 277 32.39 16.95 -7.50
C TYR A 277 33.59 16.33 -6.77
N GLY A 278 34.34 15.43 -7.42
CA GLY A 278 35.55 14.83 -6.84
C GLY A 278 35.31 13.97 -5.59
N ILE A 279 34.12 13.40 -5.43
CA ILE A 279 33.76 12.56 -4.29
C ILE A 279 34.36 11.16 -4.47
N ARG A 280 35.19 10.75 -3.50
CA ARG A 280 35.80 9.41 -3.47
C ARG A 280 35.04 8.51 -2.51
N ASN A 281 34.85 7.26 -2.92
CA ASN A 281 34.33 6.22 -2.04
C ASN A 281 35.34 5.96 -0.91
N ARG A 282 34.91 6.10 0.35
CA ARG A 282 35.73 5.96 1.56
C ARG A 282 35.61 4.59 2.24
N GLY A 283 35.00 3.60 1.56
CA GLY A 283 34.89 2.22 2.04
C GLY A 283 33.56 1.86 2.70
N PHE A 284 32.59 2.78 2.78
CA PHE A 284 31.25 2.52 3.31
C PHE A 284 30.22 2.41 2.18
N SER A 285 30.08 3.47 1.40
CA SER A 285 29.26 3.56 0.20
C SER A 285 29.83 4.62 -0.74
N PRO A 286 29.50 4.60 -2.04
CA PRO A 286 29.91 5.65 -2.98
C PRO A 286 29.55 7.07 -2.52
N LEU A 287 28.39 7.24 -1.86
CA LEU A 287 27.93 8.50 -1.31
C LEU A 287 27.45 8.34 0.15
N TYR A 288 28.08 9.04 1.09
CA TYR A 288 27.67 9.02 2.49
C TYR A 288 27.06 10.37 2.87
N ILE A 289 25.84 10.34 3.40
CA ILE A 289 25.07 11.53 3.79
C ILE A 289 24.77 11.47 5.28
N ASP A 290 25.19 12.48 6.04
CA ASP A 290 24.87 12.66 7.46
C ASP A 290 24.61 14.14 7.76
N SER A 291 24.59 14.51 9.04
CA SER A 291 24.36 15.89 9.49
C SER A 291 25.56 16.83 9.32
N GLN A 292 26.71 16.36 8.81
CA GLN A 292 27.86 17.23 8.58
C GLN A 292 27.62 18.16 7.37
N PRO A 293 28.00 19.45 7.44
CA PRO A 293 27.71 20.42 6.37
C PRO A 293 28.19 20.00 4.98
N CYS A 294 29.37 19.38 4.87
CA CYS A 294 29.89 18.91 3.58
C CYS A 294 29.06 17.76 2.98
N ASN A 295 28.51 16.88 3.81
CA ASN A 295 27.66 15.79 3.35
C ASN A 295 26.25 16.28 3.01
N PHE A 296 25.75 17.28 3.72
CA PHE A 296 24.51 17.98 3.34
C PHE A 296 24.65 18.76 2.02
N GLU A 297 25.80 19.38 1.78
CA GLU A 297 26.12 20.03 0.51
C GLU A 297 26.18 19.00 -0.64
N ASN A 298 26.77 17.82 -0.40
CA ASN A 298 26.75 16.72 -1.37
C ASN A 298 25.32 16.23 -1.64
N TYR A 299 24.47 16.13 -0.62
CA TYR A 299 23.04 15.82 -0.80
C TYR A 299 22.38 16.82 -1.74
N SER A 300 22.56 18.11 -1.46
CA SER A 300 21.93 19.20 -2.22
C SER A 300 22.44 19.27 -3.66
N ARG A 301 23.72 18.97 -3.91
CA ARG A 301 24.34 19.04 -5.25
C ARG A 301 24.16 17.78 -6.09
N ILE A 302 23.86 16.64 -5.48
CA ILE A 302 23.80 15.35 -6.17
C ILE A 302 22.39 14.78 -6.13
N ILE A 303 21.83 14.61 -4.93
CA ILE A 303 20.54 13.94 -4.77
C ILE A 303 19.39 14.80 -5.32
N LEU A 304 19.33 16.09 -5.00
CA LEU A 304 18.25 16.97 -5.48
C LEU A 304 18.23 17.10 -7.03
N PRO A 305 19.36 17.28 -7.73
CA PRO A 305 19.35 17.25 -9.19
C PRO A 305 18.93 15.90 -9.75
N MET A 306 19.38 14.80 -9.15
CA MET A 306 18.97 13.46 -9.58
C MET A 306 17.46 13.23 -9.41
N THR A 307 16.82 13.74 -8.35
CA THR A 307 15.35 13.64 -8.22
C THR A 307 14.61 14.36 -9.34
N GLY A 308 15.16 15.48 -9.83
CA GLY A 308 14.65 16.18 -11.01
C GLY A 308 14.81 15.36 -12.29
N ILE A 309 16.01 14.81 -12.53
CA ILE A 309 16.33 14.00 -13.72
C ILE A 309 15.43 12.77 -13.84
N PHE A 310 15.20 12.07 -12.73
CA PHE A 310 14.38 10.86 -12.71
C PHE A 310 12.90 11.15 -12.43
N ASN A 311 12.54 12.40 -12.14
CA ASN A 311 11.17 12.82 -11.84
C ASN A 311 10.52 11.95 -10.73
N VAL A 312 11.27 11.76 -9.62
CA VAL A 312 10.83 11.01 -8.42
C VAL A 312 11.00 11.83 -7.14
N SER A 313 10.35 11.40 -6.06
CA SER A 313 10.55 12.00 -4.73
C SER A 313 11.95 11.73 -4.17
N GLN A 314 12.39 12.57 -3.23
CA GLN A 314 13.62 12.36 -2.47
C GLN A 314 13.61 11.03 -1.70
N GLU A 315 12.46 10.63 -1.16
CA GLU A 315 12.34 9.39 -0.40
C GLU A 315 12.47 8.17 -1.32
N THR A 316 11.83 8.17 -2.50
CA THR A 316 11.99 7.09 -3.49
C THR A 316 13.45 6.95 -3.94
N MET A 317 14.13 8.08 -4.21
CA MET A 317 15.55 8.12 -4.56
C MET A 317 16.42 7.55 -3.43
N LYS A 318 16.19 7.98 -2.20
CA LYS A 318 16.92 7.53 -1.01
C LYS A 318 16.78 6.03 -0.81
N ILE A 319 15.55 5.50 -0.83
CA ILE A 319 15.26 4.08 -0.69
C ILE A 319 16.04 3.27 -1.73
N ARG A 320 15.96 3.66 -3.01
CA ARG A 320 16.62 2.93 -4.10
C ARG A 320 18.14 2.98 -4.01
N LEU A 321 18.72 4.15 -3.72
CA LEU A 321 20.17 4.29 -3.57
C LEU A 321 20.72 3.48 -2.38
N THR A 322 19.99 3.44 -1.26
CA THR A 322 20.37 2.60 -0.11
C THR A 322 20.26 1.12 -0.44
N GLU A 323 19.19 0.71 -1.12
CA GLU A 323 18.98 -0.69 -1.49
C GLU A 323 20.07 -1.23 -2.43
N LEU A 324 20.55 -0.40 -3.36
CA LEU A 324 21.64 -0.73 -4.28
C LEU A 324 23.04 -0.58 -3.66
N GLY A 325 23.14 -0.16 -2.38
CA GLY A 325 24.42 0.10 -1.71
C GLY A 325 25.18 1.29 -2.32
N LEU A 326 24.49 2.19 -3.03
CA LEU A 326 25.07 3.35 -3.70
C LEU A 326 25.18 4.58 -2.79
N ALA A 327 24.28 4.69 -1.81
CA ALA A 327 24.36 5.73 -0.81
C ALA A 327 23.91 5.25 0.58
N GLN A 328 24.53 5.79 1.62
CA GLN A 328 24.13 5.57 3.01
C GLN A 328 23.68 6.90 3.63
N PHE A 329 22.50 6.88 4.24
CA PHE A 329 21.91 8.06 4.90
C PHE A 329 21.91 7.84 6.41
N ALA A 330 22.84 8.47 7.11
CA ALA A 330 23.05 8.39 8.55
C ALA A 330 22.62 9.69 9.23
N PHE A 331 21.33 9.96 9.26
CA PHE A 331 20.78 11.04 10.08
C PHE A 331 20.74 10.57 11.53
N GLN A 332 21.60 11.12 12.38
CA GLN A 332 21.51 10.92 13.83
C GLN A 332 20.29 11.70 14.34
N PRO A 333 19.36 11.09 15.10
CA PRO A 333 18.46 11.87 15.93
C PRO A 333 19.33 12.56 16.99
N THR A 334 19.63 13.84 16.78
CA THR A 334 20.36 14.63 17.78
C THR A 334 19.58 14.57 19.09
N SER A 335 20.25 14.11 20.14
CA SER A 335 19.75 14.04 21.50
C SER A 335 19.10 15.36 21.92
N THR A 336 17.88 15.24 22.47
CA THR A 336 17.25 16.14 23.44
C THR A 336 17.78 17.58 23.52
N HIS A 337 17.45 18.40 22.53
CA HIS A 337 17.14 19.80 22.80
C HIS A 337 15.85 20.14 22.06
N LYS A 338 14.89 20.73 22.79
CA LYS A 338 13.67 21.32 22.25
C LYS A 338 14.06 22.35 21.19
N VAL A 339 14.16 21.93 19.94
CA VAL A 339 14.25 22.84 18.80
C VAL A 339 12.87 22.91 18.19
N THR A 340 12.36 24.14 18.15
CA THR A 340 11.09 24.56 17.60
C THR A 340 10.88 23.95 16.21
N ARG A 341 9.67 23.44 16.05
CA ARG A 341 9.15 22.63 14.95
C ARG A 341 8.96 23.43 13.65
N SER A 342 9.95 24.18 13.17
CA SER A 342 9.76 25.09 12.02
C SER A 342 10.64 24.86 10.79
N TYR A 343 11.50 23.84 10.76
CA TYR A 343 12.39 23.61 9.60
C TYR A 343 12.34 22.20 8.98
N ILE A 344 11.62 21.26 9.59
CA ILE A 344 11.55 19.88 9.10
C ILE A 344 10.38 19.67 8.11
N ASP A 345 9.31 20.47 8.20
CA ASP A 345 8.13 20.31 7.33
C ASP A 345 8.21 21.10 6.01
N ARG A 346 9.42 21.37 5.49
CA ARG A 346 9.61 22.09 4.23
C ARG A 346 10.49 21.39 3.19
N PHE A 347 10.77 20.09 3.35
CA PHE A 347 11.63 19.33 2.43
C PHE A 347 11.11 17.92 2.16
#